data_AF-K1PUB2-F1
#
_entry.id   AF-K1PUB2-F1
#
_cell.length_a   1.000
_cell.length_b   1.000
_cell.length_c   1.000
_cell.angle_alpha   90.00
_cell.angle_beta   90.00
_cell.angle_gamma   90.00
#
_symmetry.space_group_name_H-M   'P 1'
#
loop_
_entity.id
_entity.type
_entity.pdbx_description
1 polymer ?
#
loop_
_entity_poly.entity_id
_entity_poly.type
_entity_poly.pdbx_seq_one_letter_code
_entity_poly.pdbx_strand_id
1 'polypeptide(L)'
;MSSRQTTDFLAEIRDQPMDDSILDEPSTLTAPGISNTAPSRPEATSDIADTLNLFKSYLDSKLENLKDQLSTDLLHVCKHTTLQEAFPLVLSELKSLTISNPDDVTVVLDKSNYEIYVTGHKQAVTDVSKLVSDIILRINAEHRFIQGPDVSGVSDIAMSQHYVDCQTCGGYSDFYCNACHKRLCGKCRDEHLKHPDNAKHDVCRYEDRKFVFSSVPCKVHPKHQMVLCCNKCQQAICALCTTKEHEGHGFLDLEEVYTKKYKTRTEDIRKIRDEFLLNSRLRLKESRNATLELKGNLELMRNSMKEQASQIKELVDAILTENLHDLHSYEASAVEKLEYQEKVLDTYVTHVQDTCKLEEYKNSMFFGNPVEFLSGISDTLDVKFEPIPDVQKLSPGNFSEGKLNKEEIRKQFGVLTKPSNET
;
A
#
# COMPACT_ATOMS: atom_id res chain seq x y z
N MET A 1 3.73 -5.81 -50.28
CA MET A 1 3.21 -7.19 -50.15
C MET A 1 4.18 -7.99 -49.31
N SER A 2 3.66 -8.71 -48.31
CA SER A 2 4.31 -9.74 -47.48
C SER A 2 5.45 -9.26 -46.58
N SER A 3 5.58 -9.63 -45.30
CA SER A 3 5.05 -10.79 -44.57
C SER A 3 4.89 -10.41 -43.09
N ARG A 4 3.73 -10.71 -42.50
CA ARG A 4 3.47 -10.62 -41.06
C ARG A 4 4.22 -11.76 -40.38
N GLN A 5 5.20 -11.45 -39.53
CA GLN A 5 5.71 -12.41 -38.56
C GLN A 5 4.81 -12.36 -37.33
N THR A 6 3.97 -13.40 -37.19
CA THR A 6 3.36 -13.82 -35.93
C THR A 6 4.48 -14.27 -34.99
N THR A 7 4.73 -13.52 -33.92
CA THR A 7 5.55 -13.98 -32.79
C THR A 7 4.64 -14.50 -31.69
N ASP A 8 4.76 -15.80 -31.42
CA ASP A 8 4.10 -16.48 -30.30
C ASP A 8 4.56 -15.87 -28.97
N PHE A 9 3.64 -15.21 -28.28
CA PHE A 9 3.85 -14.53 -27.01
C PHE A 9 3.47 -15.39 -25.78
N LEU A 10 3.02 -16.63 -26.02
CA LEU A 10 2.54 -17.54 -24.97
C LEU A 10 3.52 -18.71 -24.82
N ALA A 11 4.26 -18.76 -23.71
CA ALA A 11 5.17 -19.86 -23.41
C ALA A 11 4.41 -21.15 -23.00
N GLU A 12 4.78 -22.29 -23.59
CA GLU A 12 4.34 -23.64 -23.19
C GLU A 12 5.07 -24.10 -21.91
N ILE A 13 4.30 -24.47 -20.88
CA ILE A 13 4.83 -25.15 -19.68
C ILE A 13 5.05 -26.64 -20.04
N ARG A 14 6.29 -27.09 -19.88
CA ARG A 14 6.72 -28.48 -20.08
C ARG A 14 6.50 -29.26 -18.78
N ASP A 15 5.65 -30.31 -18.83
CA ASP A 15 5.54 -31.35 -17.80
C ASP A 15 6.88 -32.06 -17.58
N GLN A 16 7.22 -32.41 -16.33
CA GLN A 16 7.98 -33.61 -15.91
C GLN A 16 7.93 -33.81 -14.37
N PRO A 17 8.15 -35.04 -13.87
CA PRO A 17 7.37 -35.67 -12.79
C PRO A 17 8.00 -35.60 -11.37
N MET A 18 7.18 -35.98 -10.39
CA MET A 18 7.48 -36.19 -8.96
C MET A 18 8.66 -37.14 -8.72
N ASP A 19 9.50 -36.80 -7.73
CA ASP A 19 10.38 -37.75 -7.04
C ASP A 19 10.14 -37.66 -5.52
N ASP A 20 9.77 -38.81 -4.94
CA ASP A 20 9.47 -39.06 -3.53
C ASP A 20 10.73 -39.62 -2.86
N SER A 21 11.39 -38.83 -2.03
CA SER A 21 12.20 -39.28 -0.88
C SER A 21 12.74 -38.02 -0.19
N ILE A 22 12.61 -37.80 1.11
CA ILE A 22 13.17 -38.58 2.22
C ILE A 22 12.38 -38.21 3.50
N LEU A 23 12.00 -39.24 4.24
CA LEU A 23 11.35 -39.22 5.54
C LEU A 23 12.33 -38.92 6.70
N ASP A 24 11.85 -38.13 7.67
CA ASP A 24 11.91 -38.31 9.13
C ASP A 24 13.17 -38.89 9.83
N GLU A 25 13.84 -38.09 10.68
CA GLU A 25 13.67 -38.05 12.16
C GLU A 25 14.87 -37.39 12.89
N PRO A 26 14.68 -36.86 14.13
CA PRO A 26 15.66 -36.07 14.87
C PRO A 26 16.44 -36.90 15.90
N SER A 27 17.68 -36.49 16.23
CA SER A 27 18.41 -37.08 17.36
C SER A 27 19.32 -36.09 18.08
N THR A 28 19.24 -36.21 19.40
CA THR A 28 19.75 -35.43 20.53
C THR A 28 21.24 -35.58 20.84
N LEU A 29 21.70 -34.80 21.85
CA LEU A 29 22.92 -34.93 22.69
C LEU A 29 24.17 -34.24 22.09
N THR A 30 25.03 -33.47 22.78
CA THR A 30 25.24 -33.16 24.21
C THR A 30 26.29 -32.03 24.27
N ALA A 31 26.26 -31.19 25.31
CA ALA A 31 27.35 -30.29 25.68
C ALA A 31 28.32 -30.96 26.67
N PRO A 32 29.57 -30.47 26.78
CA PRO A 32 30.26 -30.38 28.06
C PRO A 32 30.73 -28.94 28.39
N GLY A 33 30.71 -28.60 29.69
CA GLY A 33 31.12 -27.29 30.27
C GLY A 33 32.62 -26.98 30.15
N ILE A 34 33.22 -25.95 30.77
CA ILE A 34 32.93 -25.16 31.98
C ILE A 34 33.75 -23.84 31.86
N SER A 35 33.22 -22.70 32.31
CA SER A 35 33.85 -21.83 33.36
C SER A 35 33.42 -20.36 33.24
N ASN A 36 32.99 -19.83 34.38
CA ASN A 36 32.70 -18.43 34.63
C ASN A 36 34.01 -17.66 34.85
N THR A 37 34.24 -16.62 34.06
CA THR A 37 34.85 -15.35 34.51
C THR A 37 34.50 -14.27 33.49
N ALA A 38 33.72 -13.27 33.90
CA ALA A 38 33.47 -12.08 33.10
C ALA A 38 34.65 -11.11 33.19
N PRO A 39 35.19 -10.60 32.07
CA PRO A 39 35.86 -9.31 32.05
C PRO A 39 34.86 -8.24 31.59
N SER A 40 34.77 -7.18 32.37
CA SER A 40 34.14 -5.90 32.04
C SER A 40 34.54 -5.42 30.64
N ARG A 41 33.52 -5.14 29.80
CA ARG A 41 33.67 -4.61 28.45
C ARG A 41 34.16 -3.16 28.50
N PRO A 42 35.11 -2.72 27.64
CA PRO A 42 35.55 -1.33 27.61
C PRO A 42 34.41 -0.43 27.12
N GLU A 43 34.20 0.70 27.78
CA GLU A 43 33.34 1.79 27.30
C GLU A 43 33.84 2.28 25.95
N ALA A 44 32.94 2.33 24.96
CA ALA A 44 33.25 2.86 23.64
C ALA A 44 33.48 4.37 23.77
N THR A 45 34.66 4.84 23.37
CA THR A 45 35.00 6.26 23.31
C THR A 45 34.14 6.97 22.25
N SER A 46 33.84 8.27 22.46
CA SER A 46 33.07 9.15 21.56
C SER A 46 33.42 8.94 20.08
N ASP A 47 34.72 8.80 19.80
CA ASP A 47 35.26 8.63 18.45
C ASP A 47 34.74 7.38 17.73
N ILE A 48 34.44 6.30 18.45
CA ILE A 48 33.90 5.05 17.86
C ILE A 48 32.42 5.23 17.50
N ALA A 49 31.66 5.96 18.32
CA ALA A 49 30.27 6.27 18.02
C ALA A 49 30.15 7.22 16.82
N ASP A 50 31.04 8.21 16.72
CA ASP A 50 31.10 9.14 15.60
C ASP A 50 31.52 8.44 14.30
N THR A 51 32.48 7.51 14.39
CA THR A 51 32.88 6.67 13.23
C THR A 51 31.74 5.76 12.78
N LEU A 52 30.97 5.19 13.70
CA LEU A 52 29.79 4.37 13.39
C LEU A 52 28.67 5.19 12.74
N ASN A 53 28.42 6.41 13.23
CA ASN A 53 27.42 7.31 12.66
C ASN A 53 27.80 7.78 11.24
N LEU A 54 29.07 8.09 11.01
CA LEU A 54 29.58 8.43 9.69
C LEU A 54 29.47 7.25 8.71
N PHE A 55 29.77 6.03 9.17
CA PHE A 55 29.62 4.82 8.36
C PHE A 55 28.16 4.50 8.05
N LYS A 56 27.25 4.77 8.99
CA LYS A 56 25.80 4.63 8.81
C LYS A 56 25.26 5.62 7.79
N SER A 57 25.65 6.89 7.90
CA SER A 57 25.30 7.94 6.94
C SER A 57 25.82 7.63 5.53
N TYR A 58 27.04 7.10 5.42
CA TYR A 58 27.60 6.64 4.15
C TYR A 58 26.80 5.47 3.56
N LEU A 59 26.42 4.47 4.37
CA LEU A 59 25.59 3.35 3.91
C LEU A 59 24.19 3.80 3.51
N ASP A 60 23.56 4.70 4.26
CA ASP A 60 22.22 5.22 3.95
C ASP A 60 22.25 6.06 2.67
N SER A 61 23.27 6.91 2.49
CA SER A 61 23.48 7.66 1.24
C SER A 61 23.72 6.73 0.05
N LYS A 62 24.51 5.65 0.24
CA LYS A 62 24.78 4.67 -0.81
C LYS A 62 23.57 3.79 -1.10
N LEU A 63 22.75 3.50 -0.09
CA LEU A 63 21.47 2.81 -0.24
C LEU A 63 20.46 3.66 -0.99
N GLU A 64 20.42 4.97 -0.73
CA GLU A 64 19.53 5.89 -1.45
C GLU A 64 20.02 6.14 -2.88
N ASN A 65 21.33 6.22 -3.10
CA ASN A 65 21.92 6.27 -4.44
C ASN A 65 21.68 4.95 -5.20
N LEU A 66 21.71 3.80 -4.51
CA LEU A 66 21.30 2.51 -5.07
C LEU A 66 19.80 2.48 -5.39
N LYS A 67 18.94 3.06 -4.56
CA LYS A 67 17.49 3.17 -4.83
C LYS A 67 17.20 4.10 -6.00
N ASP A 68 17.91 5.22 -6.12
CA ASP A 68 17.82 6.13 -7.27
C ASP A 68 18.36 5.47 -8.55
N GLN A 69 19.43 4.67 -8.45
CA GLN A 69 19.94 3.85 -9.56
C GLN A 69 19.03 2.67 -9.92
N LEU A 70 18.22 2.18 -8.97
CA LEU A 70 17.19 1.16 -9.17
C LEU A 70 15.82 1.75 -9.59
N SER A 71 15.71 3.08 -9.74
CA SER A 71 14.45 3.79 -9.97
C SER A 71 14.06 3.98 -11.44
N THR A 72 14.46 3.12 -12.38
CA THR A 72 13.82 3.02 -13.71
C THR A 72 14.15 1.69 -14.40
N ASP A 73 13.68 0.55 -13.88
CA ASP A 73 13.38 -0.69 -14.65
C ASP A 73 12.80 -1.80 -13.76
N LEU A 74 11.90 -1.43 -12.85
CA LEU A 74 11.15 -2.42 -12.07
C LEU A 74 10.12 -3.09 -12.98
N LEU A 75 10.33 -4.39 -13.20
CA LEU A 75 9.37 -5.34 -13.77
C LEU A 75 7.96 -5.04 -13.23
N HIS A 76 7.12 -4.42 -14.04
CA HIS A 76 5.76 -4.06 -13.67
C HIS A 76 4.87 -5.26 -13.94
N VAL A 77 4.03 -5.66 -12.99
CA VAL A 77 3.13 -6.82 -13.12
C VAL A 77 1.69 -6.36 -12.89
N CYS A 78 0.83 -6.57 -13.87
CA CYS A 78 -0.61 -6.40 -13.76
C CYS A 78 -1.30 -7.77 -13.80
N LYS A 79 -2.23 -7.99 -12.88
CA LYS A 79 -3.06 -9.19 -12.82
C LYS A 79 -4.47 -8.87 -13.32
N HIS A 80 -5.01 -9.74 -14.16
CA HIS A 80 -6.39 -9.71 -14.61
C HIS A 80 -7.06 -11.04 -14.31
N THR A 81 -8.24 -10.98 -13.71
CA THR A 81 -9.08 -12.14 -13.44
C THR A 81 -10.23 -12.14 -14.45
N THR A 82 -10.57 -13.32 -14.98
CA THR A 82 -11.77 -13.48 -15.82
C THR A 82 -12.57 -14.69 -15.38
N LEU A 83 -13.81 -14.78 -15.87
CA LEU A 83 -14.70 -15.89 -15.56
C LEU A 83 -14.25 -17.15 -16.32
N GLN A 84 -14.44 -18.32 -15.72
CA GLN A 84 -14.08 -19.61 -16.31
C GLN A 84 -14.69 -19.78 -17.73
N GLU A 85 -15.92 -19.31 -17.92
CA GLU A 85 -16.66 -19.38 -19.18
C GLU A 85 -16.15 -18.39 -20.23
N ALA A 86 -15.60 -17.25 -19.79
CA ALA A 86 -15.05 -16.22 -20.67
C ALA A 86 -13.57 -16.48 -21.03
N PHE A 87 -12.85 -17.25 -20.22
CA PHE A 87 -11.40 -17.47 -20.38
C PHE A 87 -10.99 -18.00 -21.77
N PRO A 88 -11.66 -19.00 -22.39
CA PRO A 88 -11.30 -19.46 -23.73
C PRO A 88 -11.50 -18.40 -24.82
N LEU A 89 -12.53 -17.56 -24.69
CA LEU A 89 -12.83 -16.47 -25.62
C LEU A 89 -11.79 -15.35 -25.50
N VAL A 90 -11.46 -14.98 -24.26
CA VAL A 90 -10.39 -14.00 -23.97
C VAL A 90 -9.05 -14.49 -24.51
N LEU A 91 -8.69 -15.76 -24.32
CA LEU A 91 -7.45 -16.33 -24.87
C LEU A 91 -7.43 -16.34 -26.40
N SER A 92 -8.57 -16.60 -27.05
CA SER A 92 -8.67 -16.58 -28.52
C SER A 92 -8.39 -15.18 -29.07
N GLU A 93 -8.90 -14.14 -28.41
CA GLU A 93 -8.65 -12.75 -28.82
C GLU A 93 -7.22 -12.31 -28.50
N LEU A 94 -6.66 -12.70 -27.34
CA LEU A 94 -5.28 -12.38 -26.97
C LEU A 94 -4.27 -12.97 -27.96
N LYS A 95 -4.52 -14.16 -28.49
CA LYS A 95 -3.68 -14.77 -29.55
C LYS A 95 -3.72 -14.00 -30.88
N SER A 96 -4.77 -13.21 -31.11
CA SER A 96 -4.91 -12.37 -32.31
C SER A 96 -4.47 -10.93 -32.12
N LEU A 97 -4.08 -10.55 -30.90
CA LEU A 97 -3.69 -9.19 -30.53
C LEU A 97 -2.35 -8.82 -31.17
N THR A 98 -2.27 -7.64 -31.78
CA THR A 98 -1.01 -7.07 -32.28
C THR A 98 -0.64 -5.88 -31.41
N ILE A 99 0.59 -5.88 -30.87
CA ILE A 99 1.10 -4.83 -29.99
C ILE A 99 2.34 -4.17 -30.61
N SER A 100 2.56 -2.89 -30.29
CA SER A 100 3.60 -2.08 -30.92
C SER A 100 5.02 -2.50 -30.54
N ASN A 101 5.24 -2.94 -29.28
CA ASN A 101 6.54 -3.38 -28.75
C ASN A 101 6.38 -4.72 -28.01
N PRO A 102 6.47 -5.87 -28.70
CA PRO A 102 6.26 -7.18 -28.09
C PRO A 102 7.39 -7.64 -27.16
N ASP A 103 8.61 -7.14 -27.33
CA ASP A 103 9.78 -7.55 -26.52
C ASP A 103 9.81 -6.92 -25.11
N ASP A 104 9.04 -5.86 -24.89
CA ASP A 104 9.01 -5.07 -23.64
C ASP A 104 7.97 -5.58 -22.62
N VAL A 105 7.21 -6.62 -22.97
CA VAL A 105 6.08 -7.14 -22.19
C VAL A 105 6.03 -8.66 -22.33
N THR A 106 5.37 -9.37 -21.44
CA THR A 106 5.16 -10.82 -21.47
C THR A 106 3.82 -11.12 -20.82
N VAL A 107 3.01 -12.02 -21.40
CA VAL A 107 1.76 -12.47 -20.79
C VAL A 107 1.87 -13.92 -20.34
N VAL A 108 1.69 -14.12 -19.04
CA VAL A 108 1.68 -15.43 -18.39
C VAL A 108 0.25 -15.80 -18.06
N LEU A 109 -0.13 -17.04 -18.36
CA LEU A 109 -1.48 -17.55 -18.16
C LEU A 109 -1.50 -18.58 -17.05
N ASP A 110 -2.29 -18.33 -16.02
CA ASP A 110 -2.65 -19.34 -15.05
C ASP A 110 -4.03 -19.91 -15.42
N LYS A 111 -4.00 -21.04 -16.13
CA LYS A 111 -5.23 -21.71 -16.60
C LYS A 111 -6.03 -22.35 -15.47
N SER A 112 -5.39 -22.64 -14.33
CA SER A 112 -6.06 -23.28 -13.19
C SER A 112 -6.89 -22.27 -12.40
N ASN A 113 -6.47 -21.01 -12.37
CA ASN A 113 -7.17 -19.93 -11.67
C ASN A 113 -7.89 -18.94 -12.61
N TYR A 114 -7.81 -19.14 -13.93
CA TYR A 114 -8.38 -18.24 -14.96
C TYR A 114 -7.81 -16.81 -14.86
N GLU A 115 -6.50 -16.72 -14.59
CA GLU A 115 -5.79 -15.47 -14.38
C GLU A 115 -4.79 -15.19 -15.51
N ILE A 116 -4.64 -13.90 -15.83
CA ILE A 116 -3.76 -13.40 -16.88
C ILE A 116 -2.83 -12.38 -16.23
N TYR A 117 -1.53 -12.63 -16.34
CA TYR A 117 -0.49 -11.76 -15.80
C TYR A 117 0.23 -11.06 -16.95
N VAL A 118 0.21 -9.73 -16.96
CA VAL A 118 0.97 -8.90 -17.90
C VAL A 118 2.19 -8.39 -17.15
N THR A 119 3.40 -8.76 -17.58
CA THR A 119 4.65 -8.42 -16.90
C THR A 119 5.67 -7.82 -17.86
N GLY A 120 6.49 -6.85 -17.43
CA GLY A 120 7.48 -6.20 -18.30
C GLY A 120 7.74 -4.73 -17.96
N HIS A 121 8.15 -3.93 -18.95
CA HIS A 121 8.42 -2.50 -18.76
C HIS A 121 7.12 -1.74 -18.47
N LYS A 122 7.18 -0.79 -17.52
CA LYS A 122 6.00 -0.13 -16.93
C LYS A 122 5.01 0.43 -17.95
N GLN A 123 5.50 1.10 -18.99
CA GLN A 123 4.65 1.70 -20.02
C GLN A 123 3.97 0.62 -20.90
N ALA A 124 4.74 -0.36 -21.37
CA ALA A 124 4.24 -1.46 -22.18
C ALA A 124 3.20 -2.32 -21.42
N VAL A 125 3.46 -2.59 -20.13
CA VAL A 125 2.53 -3.32 -19.26
C VAL A 125 1.24 -2.54 -19.05
N THR A 126 1.30 -1.23 -18.84
CA THR A 126 0.10 -0.39 -18.65
C THR A 126 -0.77 -0.39 -19.90
N ASP A 127 -0.16 -0.27 -21.08
CA ASP A 127 -0.89 -0.23 -22.36
C ASP A 127 -1.53 -1.59 -22.68
N VAL A 128 -0.80 -2.69 -22.47
CA VAL A 128 -1.32 -4.06 -22.69
C VAL A 128 -2.36 -4.43 -21.63
N SER A 129 -2.16 -4.06 -20.37
CA SER A 129 -3.11 -4.27 -19.27
C SER A 129 -4.47 -3.61 -19.55
N LYS A 130 -4.46 -2.43 -20.15
CA LYS A 130 -5.68 -1.74 -20.59
C LYS A 130 -6.40 -2.52 -21.69
N LEU A 131 -5.68 -2.99 -22.71
CA LEU A 131 -6.26 -3.80 -23.78
C LEU A 131 -6.86 -5.12 -23.26
N VAL A 132 -6.15 -5.81 -22.37
CA VAL A 132 -6.65 -7.03 -21.71
C VAL A 132 -7.94 -6.75 -20.94
N SER A 133 -7.97 -5.65 -20.18
CA SER A 133 -9.16 -5.23 -19.44
C SER A 133 -10.36 -4.94 -20.36
N ASP A 134 -10.13 -4.24 -21.48
CA ASP A 134 -11.17 -3.91 -22.45
C ASP A 134 -11.71 -5.16 -23.17
N ILE A 135 -10.85 -6.12 -23.50
CA ILE A 135 -11.24 -7.43 -24.07
C ILE A 135 -12.13 -8.19 -23.08
N ILE A 136 -11.71 -8.29 -21.81
CA ILE A 136 -12.48 -8.97 -20.77
C ILE A 136 -13.84 -8.29 -20.58
N LEU A 137 -13.88 -6.95 -20.49
CA LEU A 137 -15.13 -6.20 -20.34
C LEU A 137 -16.08 -6.40 -21.52
N ARG A 138 -15.55 -6.35 -22.76
CA ARG A 138 -16.33 -6.51 -23.98
C ARG A 138 -16.91 -7.92 -24.11
N ILE A 139 -16.10 -8.95 -23.92
CA ILE A 139 -16.57 -10.35 -23.95
C ILE A 139 -17.63 -10.59 -22.88
N ASN A 140 -17.44 -10.04 -21.68
CA ASN A 140 -18.44 -10.13 -20.62
C ASN A 140 -19.74 -9.42 -20.97
N ALA A 141 -19.68 -8.24 -21.59
CA ALA A 141 -20.86 -7.50 -22.01
C ALA A 141 -21.62 -8.17 -23.17
N GLU A 142 -20.90 -8.66 -24.19
CA GLU A 142 -21.49 -9.31 -25.37
C GLU A 142 -22.20 -10.62 -25.02
N HIS A 143 -21.64 -11.37 -24.07
CA HIS A 143 -22.17 -12.66 -23.64
C HIS A 143 -23.03 -12.61 -22.36
N ARG A 144 -23.33 -11.41 -21.84
CA ARG A 144 -24.07 -11.17 -20.57
C ARG A 144 -23.47 -11.89 -19.35
N PHE A 145 -22.15 -12.04 -19.31
CA PHE A 145 -21.46 -12.49 -18.12
C PHE A 145 -21.41 -11.34 -17.10
N ILE A 146 -21.99 -11.53 -15.92
CA ILE A 146 -21.98 -10.49 -14.88
C ILE A 146 -20.61 -10.50 -14.19
N GLN A 147 -19.85 -9.40 -14.30
CA GLN A 147 -18.66 -9.19 -13.46
C GLN A 147 -19.10 -8.93 -12.02
N GLY A 148 -18.80 -9.86 -11.11
CA GLY A 148 -18.71 -9.54 -9.69
C GLY A 148 -17.45 -8.70 -9.41
N PRO A 149 -17.44 -7.83 -8.39
CA PRO A 149 -16.22 -7.18 -7.95
C PRO A 149 -15.25 -8.22 -7.37
N ASP A 150 -14.00 -8.11 -7.78
CA ASP A 150 -12.84 -8.93 -7.45
C ASP A 150 -12.77 -9.32 -5.96
N VAL A 151 -12.98 -10.61 -5.66
CA VAL A 151 -12.56 -11.26 -4.41
C VAL A 151 -12.26 -12.72 -4.71
N SER A 152 -10.99 -13.06 -4.54
CA SER A 152 -10.47 -14.42 -4.53
C SER A 152 -11.33 -15.34 -3.64
N GLY A 153 -11.92 -16.35 -4.26
CA GLY A 153 -12.36 -17.58 -3.61
C GLY A 153 -13.68 -17.53 -2.85
N VAL A 154 -14.82 -17.41 -3.54
CA VAL A 154 -16.02 -18.23 -3.28
C VAL A 154 -16.80 -18.32 -4.59
N SER A 155 -17.08 -19.54 -5.06
CA SER A 155 -17.90 -19.85 -6.22
C SER A 155 -19.30 -19.24 -6.09
N ASP A 156 -19.57 -18.18 -6.85
CA ASP A 156 -20.92 -17.65 -7.03
C ASP A 156 -21.70 -18.61 -7.93
N ILE A 157 -22.72 -19.25 -7.36
CA ILE A 157 -23.80 -19.87 -8.14
C ILE A 157 -24.57 -18.69 -8.78
N ALA A 158 -24.08 -18.24 -9.93
CA ALA A 158 -24.85 -17.44 -10.86
C ALA A 158 -26.17 -18.18 -11.11
N MET A 159 -27.28 -17.44 -11.02
CA MET A 159 -28.59 -17.96 -11.38
C MET A 159 -28.60 -18.26 -12.87
N SER A 160 -28.22 -19.49 -13.22
CA SER A 160 -28.53 -20.12 -14.50
C SER A 160 -30.03 -19.98 -14.73
N GLN A 161 -30.44 -19.29 -15.80
CA GLN A 161 -31.72 -19.62 -16.40
C GLN A 161 -31.59 -21.07 -16.85
N HIS A 162 -32.16 -21.97 -16.07
CA HIS A 162 -32.08 -23.40 -16.35
C HIS A 162 -32.68 -23.64 -17.74
N TYR A 163 -31.82 -23.93 -18.72
CA TYR A 163 -32.25 -24.47 -20.01
C TYR A 163 -32.82 -25.86 -19.73
N VAL A 164 -34.13 -25.98 -19.85
CA VAL A 164 -34.86 -27.19 -19.49
C VAL A 164 -35.52 -27.74 -20.75
N ASP A 165 -35.16 -28.96 -21.10
CA ASP A 165 -35.65 -29.64 -22.29
C ASP A 165 -37.06 -30.22 -22.09
N CYS A 166 -37.87 -30.09 -23.14
CA CYS A 166 -39.15 -30.76 -23.29
C CYS A 166 -38.90 -32.24 -23.49
N GLN A 167 -39.42 -33.08 -22.60
CA GLN A 167 -39.16 -34.51 -22.62
C GLN A 167 -39.89 -35.24 -23.77
N THR A 168 -40.78 -34.56 -24.48
CA THR A 168 -41.50 -35.13 -25.63
C THR A 168 -40.80 -34.83 -26.95
N CYS A 169 -40.20 -33.64 -27.12
CA CYS A 169 -39.65 -33.20 -28.41
C CYS A 169 -38.23 -32.63 -28.35
N GLY A 170 -37.60 -32.57 -27.18
CA GLY A 170 -36.23 -32.06 -26.98
C GLY A 170 -36.06 -30.55 -27.10
N GLY A 171 -37.11 -29.80 -27.48
CA GLY A 171 -37.08 -28.34 -27.53
C GLY A 171 -37.15 -27.68 -26.15
N TYR A 172 -37.09 -26.36 -26.07
CA TYR A 172 -37.19 -25.62 -24.81
C TYR A 172 -38.58 -25.80 -24.13
N SER A 173 -38.58 -26.01 -22.81
CA SER A 173 -39.77 -26.28 -22.00
C SER A 173 -40.03 -25.19 -20.97
N ASP A 174 -41.24 -24.61 -21.04
CA ASP A 174 -41.76 -23.67 -20.03
C ASP A 174 -42.78 -24.31 -19.08
N PHE A 175 -43.31 -25.50 -19.41
CA PHE A 175 -44.43 -26.12 -18.72
C PHE A 175 -44.06 -27.44 -18.07
N TYR A 176 -44.75 -27.77 -16.98
CA TYR A 176 -44.59 -29.00 -16.24
C TYR A 176 -45.95 -29.61 -15.90
N CYS A 177 -46.17 -30.86 -16.27
CA CYS A 177 -47.35 -31.61 -15.87
C CYS A 177 -47.09 -32.31 -14.53
N ASN A 178 -47.77 -31.88 -13.47
CA ASN A 178 -47.62 -32.45 -12.13
C ASN A 178 -48.15 -33.89 -12.03
N ALA A 179 -49.16 -34.26 -12.82
CA ALA A 179 -49.72 -35.61 -12.81
C ALA A 179 -48.82 -36.64 -13.54
N CYS A 180 -48.17 -36.23 -14.62
CA CYS A 180 -47.27 -37.11 -15.40
C CYS A 180 -45.80 -36.94 -15.04
N HIS A 181 -45.47 -35.92 -14.24
CA HIS A 181 -44.11 -35.49 -13.95
C HIS A 181 -43.25 -35.23 -15.20
N LYS A 182 -43.86 -34.68 -16.25
CA LYS A 182 -43.23 -34.42 -17.55
C LYS A 182 -43.07 -32.94 -17.84
N ARG A 183 -41.91 -32.58 -18.40
CA ARG A 183 -41.59 -31.26 -18.92
C ARG A 183 -42.07 -31.12 -20.36
N LEU A 184 -42.84 -30.07 -20.64
CA LEU A 184 -43.53 -29.86 -21.91
C LEU A 184 -43.22 -28.44 -22.45
N CYS A 185 -43.06 -28.33 -23.76
CA CYS A 185 -43.15 -27.03 -24.45
C CYS A 185 -44.63 -26.67 -24.69
N GLY A 186 -44.92 -25.44 -25.12
CA GLY A 186 -46.31 -25.01 -25.35
C GLY A 186 -47.11 -25.95 -26.28
N LYS A 187 -46.50 -26.40 -27.38
CA LYS A 187 -47.14 -27.33 -28.33
C LYS A 187 -47.41 -28.70 -27.69
N CYS A 188 -46.40 -29.27 -27.03
CA CYS A 188 -46.53 -30.57 -26.36
C CYS A 188 -47.51 -30.53 -25.18
N ARG A 189 -47.67 -29.38 -24.49
CA ARG A 189 -48.72 -29.18 -23.50
C ARG A 189 -50.10 -29.29 -24.14
N ASP A 190 -50.33 -28.58 -25.24
CA ASP A 190 -51.65 -28.53 -25.88
C ASP A 190 -52.02 -29.90 -26.47
N GLU A 191 -51.05 -30.62 -27.03
CA GLU A 191 -51.22 -32.02 -27.45
C GLU A 191 -51.47 -32.96 -26.26
N HIS A 192 -50.72 -32.78 -25.18
CA HIS A 192 -50.88 -33.57 -23.95
C HIS A 192 -52.30 -33.46 -23.39
N LEU A 193 -52.85 -32.25 -23.29
CA LEU A 193 -54.19 -32.00 -22.74
C LEU A 193 -55.33 -32.41 -23.69
N LYS A 194 -55.08 -32.57 -24.99
CA LYS A 194 -56.08 -33.06 -25.96
C LYS A 194 -56.36 -34.56 -25.81
N HIS A 195 -55.45 -35.32 -25.19
CA HIS A 195 -55.66 -36.74 -24.97
C HIS A 195 -56.68 -36.96 -23.85
N PRO A 196 -57.71 -37.83 -24.01
CA PRO A 196 -58.76 -38.05 -23.03
C PRO A 196 -58.24 -38.37 -21.62
N ASP A 197 -57.20 -39.20 -21.54
CA ASP A 197 -56.59 -39.63 -20.27
C ASP A 197 -55.87 -38.51 -19.51
N ASN A 198 -55.46 -37.45 -20.22
CA ASN A 198 -54.64 -36.36 -19.68
C ASN A 198 -55.42 -35.04 -19.58
N ALA A 199 -56.68 -35.02 -20.03
CA ALA A 199 -57.49 -33.80 -20.14
C ALA A 199 -57.69 -33.08 -18.79
N LYS A 200 -57.54 -33.79 -17.66
CA LYS A 200 -57.66 -33.26 -16.29
C LYS A 200 -56.31 -33.08 -15.58
N HIS A 201 -55.20 -33.29 -16.27
CA HIS A 201 -53.88 -33.16 -15.65
C HIS A 201 -53.56 -31.70 -15.33
N ASP A 202 -53.01 -31.50 -14.13
CA ASP A 202 -52.50 -30.20 -13.70
C ASP A 202 -51.18 -29.89 -14.43
N VAL A 203 -51.22 -28.91 -15.33
CA VAL A 203 -50.05 -28.41 -16.05
C VAL A 203 -49.80 -26.95 -15.67
N CYS A 204 -48.64 -26.70 -15.07
CA CYS A 204 -48.22 -25.40 -14.57
C CYS A 204 -46.94 -24.92 -15.27
N ARG A 205 -46.48 -23.70 -14.98
CA ARG A 205 -45.15 -23.25 -15.40
C ARG A 205 -44.08 -24.05 -14.65
N TYR A 206 -42.91 -24.24 -15.26
CA TYR A 206 -41.85 -25.04 -14.67
C TYR A 206 -41.39 -24.56 -13.29
N GLU A 207 -41.42 -23.25 -13.05
CA GLU A 207 -41.12 -22.61 -11.76
C GLU A 207 -42.15 -22.98 -10.67
N ASP A 208 -43.38 -23.28 -11.08
CA ASP A 208 -44.50 -23.57 -10.19
C ASP A 208 -44.68 -25.05 -9.88
N ARG A 209 -43.90 -25.93 -10.53
CA ARG A 209 -44.00 -27.38 -10.40
C ARG A 209 -44.01 -27.88 -8.95
N LYS A 210 -44.73 -28.97 -8.74
CA LYS A 210 -44.54 -29.81 -7.56
C LYS A 210 -43.24 -30.58 -7.72
N PHE A 211 -42.38 -30.51 -6.72
CA PHE A 211 -41.11 -31.23 -6.77
C PHE A 211 -41.38 -32.71 -6.59
N VAL A 212 -40.90 -33.51 -7.54
CA VAL A 212 -40.92 -34.97 -7.44
C VAL A 212 -39.97 -35.39 -6.34
N PHE A 213 -40.52 -36.09 -5.37
CA PHE A 213 -39.71 -36.78 -4.38
C PHE A 213 -39.03 -37.97 -5.05
N SER A 214 -37.69 -38.08 -4.95
CA SER A 214 -37.04 -39.35 -5.26
C SER A 214 -37.65 -40.38 -4.32
N SER A 215 -38.22 -41.47 -4.85
CA SER A 215 -39.03 -42.38 -4.05
C SER A 215 -38.20 -43.03 -2.95
N VAL A 216 -38.21 -42.45 -1.74
CA VAL A 216 -37.51 -43.03 -0.60
C VAL A 216 -38.38 -44.16 -0.04
N PRO A 217 -37.86 -45.40 0.00
CA PRO A 217 -38.58 -46.50 0.62
C PRO A 217 -38.74 -46.23 2.12
N CYS A 218 -39.88 -46.65 2.68
CA CYS A 218 -40.12 -46.53 4.10
C CYS A 218 -39.16 -47.43 4.89
N LYS A 219 -38.53 -46.88 5.93
CA LYS A 219 -37.60 -47.61 6.80
C LYS A 219 -38.26 -48.83 7.48
N VAL A 220 -39.53 -48.71 7.85
CA VAL A 220 -40.31 -49.78 8.51
C VAL A 220 -40.97 -50.71 7.49
N HIS A 221 -41.29 -50.20 6.30
CA HIS A 221 -41.95 -50.94 5.23
C HIS A 221 -41.18 -50.79 3.91
N PRO A 222 -40.03 -51.47 3.71
CA PRO A 222 -39.12 -51.19 2.59
C PRO A 222 -39.73 -51.36 1.19
N LYS A 223 -40.80 -52.15 1.07
CA LYS A 223 -41.56 -52.33 -0.19
C LYS A 223 -42.52 -51.17 -0.51
N HIS A 224 -42.70 -50.22 0.41
CA HIS A 224 -43.63 -49.11 0.28
C HIS A 224 -42.90 -47.78 0.31
N GLN A 225 -43.32 -46.86 -0.55
CA GLN A 225 -42.74 -45.53 -0.66
C GLN A 225 -43.34 -44.57 0.38
N MET A 226 -42.53 -43.61 0.81
CA MET A 226 -43.02 -42.49 1.62
C MET A 226 -43.79 -41.52 0.72
N VAL A 227 -45.06 -41.29 1.05
CA VAL A 227 -45.98 -40.46 0.23
C VAL A 227 -46.81 -39.49 1.09
N LEU A 228 -46.80 -39.66 2.41
CA LEU A 228 -47.56 -38.81 3.34
C LEU A 228 -46.61 -38.12 4.33
N CYS A 229 -47.00 -36.94 4.79
CA CYS A 229 -46.40 -36.27 5.94
C CYS A 229 -47.34 -36.35 7.14
N CYS A 230 -46.85 -36.90 8.26
CA CYS A 230 -47.62 -36.95 9.50
C CYS A 230 -47.66 -35.56 10.17
N ASN A 231 -48.84 -35.01 10.43
CA ASN A 231 -48.98 -33.64 10.94
C ASN A 231 -48.42 -33.48 12.35
N LYS A 232 -48.68 -34.46 13.23
CA LYS A 232 -48.20 -34.42 14.62
C LYS A 232 -46.70 -34.67 14.71
N CYS A 233 -46.18 -35.62 13.93
CA CYS A 233 -44.78 -36.05 14.00
C CYS A 233 -43.85 -35.27 13.06
N GLN A 234 -44.40 -34.50 12.11
CA GLN A 234 -43.66 -33.75 11.09
C GLN A 234 -42.65 -34.60 10.29
N GLN A 235 -43.00 -35.87 10.05
CA GLN A 235 -42.13 -36.84 9.36
C GLN A 235 -42.83 -37.49 8.16
N ALA A 236 -42.04 -37.83 7.14
CA ALA A 236 -42.49 -38.55 5.96
C ALA A 236 -42.75 -40.03 6.29
N ILE A 237 -43.89 -40.56 5.87
CA ILE A 237 -44.36 -41.91 6.16
C ILE A 237 -44.99 -42.56 4.92
N CYS A 238 -45.06 -43.90 4.89
CA CYS A 238 -45.84 -44.62 3.89
C CYS A 238 -47.29 -44.83 4.35
N ALA A 239 -48.15 -45.28 3.43
CA ALA A 239 -49.56 -45.55 3.73
C ALA A 239 -49.76 -46.57 4.87
N LEU A 240 -48.91 -47.60 4.99
CA LEU A 240 -49.02 -48.61 6.06
C LEU A 240 -48.67 -48.07 7.45
N CYS A 241 -47.86 -47.02 7.53
CA CYS A 241 -47.52 -46.39 8.81
C CYS A 241 -48.73 -45.65 9.42
N THR A 242 -49.75 -45.31 8.62
CA THR A 242 -50.94 -44.59 9.07
C THR A 242 -51.85 -45.42 9.98
N THR A 243 -51.83 -46.76 9.83
CA THR A 243 -52.70 -47.70 10.57
C THR A 243 -52.04 -48.31 11.79
N LYS A 244 -50.80 -47.91 12.10
CA LYS A 244 -50.03 -48.41 13.24
C LYS A 244 -49.50 -47.24 14.06
N GLU A 245 -48.22 -46.91 13.86
CA GLU A 245 -47.47 -45.95 14.69
C GLU A 245 -48.00 -44.51 14.62
N HIS A 246 -48.77 -44.17 13.58
CA HIS A 246 -49.31 -42.82 13.40
C HIS A 246 -50.84 -42.76 13.34
N GLU A 247 -51.52 -43.78 13.85
CA GLU A 247 -52.98 -43.80 13.89
C GLU A 247 -53.53 -42.54 14.59
N GLY A 248 -54.48 -41.87 13.93
CA GLY A 248 -55.12 -40.64 14.44
C GLY A 248 -54.28 -39.36 14.37
N HIS A 249 -53.06 -39.36 13.81
CA HIS A 249 -52.19 -38.17 13.81
C HIS A 249 -52.48 -37.15 12.70
N GLY A 250 -53.34 -37.49 11.73
CA GLY A 250 -53.63 -36.66 10.55
C GLY A 250 -52.46 -36.61 9.56
N PHE A 251 -52.78 -36.57 8.27
CA PHE A 251 -51.79 -36.73 7.21
C PHE A 251 -51.99 -35.69 6.11
N LEU A 252 -50.89 -35.12 5.63
CA LEU A 252 -50.85 -34.25 4.46
C LEU A 252 -50.10 -34.95 3.32
N ASP A 253 -50.35 -34.49 2.10
CA ASP A 253 -49.58 -34.89 0.93
C ASP A 253 -48.12 -34.46 1.10
N LEU A 254 -47.19 -35.42 0.95
CA LEU A 254 -45.77 -35.15 1.18
C LEU A 254 -45.20 -34.21 0.12
N GLU A 255 -45.59 -34.37 -1.14
CA GLU A 255 -45.08 -33.54 -2.24
C GLU A 255 -45.50 -32.08 -2.09
N GLU A 256 -46.74 -31.82 -1.66
CA GLU A 256 -47.24 -30.48 -1.38
C GLU A 256 -46.48 -29.83 -0.22
N VAL A 257 -46.33 -30.53 0.91
CA VAL A 257 -45.61 -30.02 2.08
C VAL A 257 -44.14 -29.75 1.74
N TYR A 258 -43.50 -30.68 1.02
CA TYR A 258 -42.12 -30.53 0.58
C TYR A 258 -41.96 -29.33 -0.36
N THR A 259 -42.81 -29.25 -1.40
CA THR A 259 -42.78 -28.15 -2.38
C THR A 259 -42.92 -26.80 -1.70
N LYS A 260 -43.88 -26.67 -0.77
CA LYS A 260 -44.08 -25.44 -0.01
C LYS A 260 -42.86 -25.07 0.83
N LYS A 261 -42.36 -26.01 1.66
CA LYS A 261 -41.19 -25.78 2.52
C LYS A 261 -39.93 -25.47 1.70
N TYR A 262 -39.74 -26.13 0.57
CA TYR A 262 -38.62 -25.89 -0.34
C TYR A 262 -38.68 -24.50 -0.97
N LYS A 263 -39.85 -24.08 -1.48
CA LYS A 263 -40.04 -22.73 -2.04
C LYS A 263 -39.77 -21.65 -0.98
N THR A 264 -40.34 -21.79 0.22
CA THR A 264 -40.08 -20.84 1.33
C THR A 264 -38.60 -20.77 1.68
N ARG A 265 -37.93 -21.91 1.88
CA ARG A 265 -36.50 -21.93 2.19
C ARG A 265 -35.64 -21.33 1.07
N THR A 266 -35.99 -21.58 -0.18
CA THR A 266 -35.27 -21.01 -1.33
C THR A 266 -35.39 -19.49 -1.36
N GLU A 267 -36.58 -18.96 -1.07
CA GLU A 267 -36.82 -17.52 -0.98
C GLU A 267 -36.08 -16.88 0.21
N ASP A 268 -36.04 -17.55 1.38
CA ASP A 268 -35.26 -17.09 2.52
C ASP A 268 -33.76 -17.04 2.20
N ILE A 269 -33.23 -18.07 1.52
CA ILE A 269 -31.83 -18.10 1.06
C ILE A 269 -31.57 -16.97 0.07
N ARG A 270 -32.51 -16.70 -0.84
CA ARG A 270 -32.43 -15.60 -1.80
C ARG A 270 -32.35 -14.25 -1.08
N LYS A 271 -33.21 -13.98 -0.10
CA LYS A 271 -33.16 -12.75 0.71
C LYS A 271 -31.83 -12.62 1.47
N ILE A 272 -31.35 -13.70 2.10
CA ILE A 272 -30.06 -13.70 2.80
C ILE A 272 -28.92 -13.32 1.83
N ARG A 273 -28.92 -13.88 0.62
CA ARG A 273 -27.89 -13.61 -0.38
C ARG A 273 -28.00 -12.19 -0.97
N ASP A 274 -29.18 -11.84 -1.45
CA ASP A 274 -29.36 -10.66 -2.30
C ASP A 274 -29.48 -9.38 -1.46
N GLU A 275 -30.04 -9.47 -0.24
CA GLU A 275 -30.22 -8.32 0.63
C GLU A 275 -29.15 -8.28 1.71
N PHE A 276 -29.04 -9.32 2.54
CA PHE A 276 -28.21 -9.25 3.74
C PHE A 276 -26.72 -9.35 3.43
N LEU A 277 -26.30 -10.32 2.62
CA LEU A 277 -24.89 -10.51 2.28
C LEU A 277 -24.37 -9.34 1.44
N LEU A 278 -25.13 -8.91 0.44
CA LEU A 278 -24.76 -7.76 -0.39
C LEU A 278 -24.63 -6.48 0.44
N ASN A 279 -25.64 -6.13 1.24
CA ASN A 279 -25.59 -4.93 2.06
C ASN A 279 -24.49 -4.99 3.12
N SER A 280 -24.27 -6.15 3.75
CA SER A 280 -23.18 -6.33 4.72
C SER A 280 -21.81 -6.11 4.09
N ARG A 281 -21.59 -6.60 2.86
CA ARG A 281 -20.35 -6.37 2.11
C ARG A 281 -20.17 -4.89 1.77
N LEU A 282 -21.23 -4.19 1.35
CA LEU A 282 -21.19 -2.75 1.09
C LEU A 282 -20.83 -1.96 2.35
N ARG A 283 -21.49 -2.24 3.49
CA ARG A 283 -21.18 -1.60 4.77
C ARG A 283 -19.75 -1.88 5.24
N LEU A 284 -19.24 -3.10 5.03
CA LEU A 284 -17.86 -3.43 5.34
C LEU A 284 -16.88 -2.61 4.47
N LYS A 285 -17.18 -2.40 3.19
CA LYS A 285 -16.37 -1.55 2.29
C LYS A 285 -16.39 -0.09 2.75
N GLU A 286 -17.56 0.45 3.09
CA GLU A 286 -17.70 1.82 3.64
C GLU A 286 -16.87 2.00 4.92
N SER A 287 -16.96 1.05 5.86
CA SER A 287 -16.17 1.08 7.10
C SER A 287 -14.65 1.01 6.85
N ARG A 288 -14.20 0.19 5.90
CA ARG A 288 -12.80 0.12 5.48
C ARG A 288 -12.33 1.44 4.87
N ASN A 289 -13.15 2.05 4.00
CA ASN A 289 -12.84 3.34 3.40
C ASN A 289 -12.75 4.44 4.45
N ALA A 290 -13.70 4.51 5.39
CA ALA A 290 -13.66 5.46 6.51
C ALA A 290 -12.39 5.30 7.37
N THR A 291 -11.95 4.05 7.58
CA THR A 291 -10.69 3.77 8.29
C THR A 291 -9.47 4.29 7.52
N LEU A 292 -9.42 4.09 6.20
CA LEU A 292 -8.33 4.58 5.36
C LEU A 292 -8.31 6.10 5.30
N GLU A 293 -9.47 6.74 5.16
CA GLU A 293 -9.62 8.20 5.17
C GLU A 293 -9.14 8.79 6.49
N LEU A 294 -9.57 8.23 7.63
CA LEU A 294 -9.10 8.67 8.95
C LEU A 294 -7.58 8.53 9.08
N LYS A 295 -7.00 7.41 8.65
CA LYS A 295 -5.54 7.21 8.66
C LYS A 295 -4.83 8.27 7.81
N GLY A 296 -5.34 8.55 6.61
CA GLY A 296 -4.82 9.60 5.73
C GLY A 296 -4.85 10.97 6.38
N ASN A 297 -5.99 11.36 6.97
CA ASN A 297 -6.16 12.63 7.66
C ASN A 297 -5.21 12.78 8.87
N LEU A 298 -5.00 11.69 9.64
CA LEU A 298 -4.04 11.68 10.75
C LEU A 298 -2.58 11.81 10.27
N GLU A 299 -2.23 11.23 9.12
CA GLU A 299 -0.90 11.40 8.53
C GLU A 299 -0.68 12.83 8.03
N LEU A 300 -1.67 13.43 7.37
CA LEU A 300 -1.63 14.84 6.96
C LEU A 300 -1.41 15.77 8.16
N MET A 301 -2.13 15.52 9.26
CA MET A 301 -1.95 16.26 10.50
C MET A 301 -0.54 16.08 11.09
N ARG A 302 -0.01 14.85 11.09
CA ARG A 302 1.37 14.58 11.54
C ARG A 302 2.39 15.34 10.69
N ASN A 303 2.21 15.37 9.38
CA ASN A 303 3.11 16.07 8.47
C ASN A 303 3.03 17.58 8.67
N SER A 304 1.83 18.15 8.85
CA SER A 304 1.67 19.57 9.19
C SER A 304 2.37 19.94 10.50
N MET A 305 2.30 19.08 11.53
CA MET A 305 3.03 19.31 12.79
C MET A 305 4.55 19.27 12.60
N LYS A 306 5.07 18.37 11.76
CA LYS A 306 6.51 18.31 11.44
C LYS A 306 6.94 19.54 10.65
N GLU A 307 6.14 19.96 9.68
CA GLU A 307 6.38 21.14 8.87
C GLU A 307 6.45 22.42 9.71
N GLN A 308 5.49 22.61 10.62
CA GLN A 308 5.51 23.73 11.56
C GLN A 308 6.77 23.73 12.43
N ALA A 309 7.25 22.54 12.83
CA ALA A 309 8.50 22.40 13.58
C ALA A 309 9.72 22.82 12.75
N SER A 310 9.74 22.47 11.46
CA SER A 310 10.81 22.87 10.53
C SER A 310 10.82 24.38 10.32
N GLN A 311 9.67 25.00 10.07
CA GLN A 311 9.56 26.44 9.88
C GLN A 311 10.02 27.25 11.10
N ILE A 312 9.67 26.80 12.31
CA ILE A 312 10.16 27.44 13.54
C ILE A 312 11.68 27.34 13.66
N LYS A 313 12.29 26.22 13.27
CA LYS A 313 13.75 26.08 13.26
C LYS A 313 14.41 27.00 12.24
N GLU A 314 13.87 27.05 11.03
CA GLU A 314 14.37 27.93 9.96
C GLU A 314 14.35 29.40 10.39
N LEU A 315 13.31 29.84 11.11
CA LEU A 315 13.26 31.20 11.67
C LEU A 315 14.34 31.44 12.73
N VAL A 316 14.61 30.45 13.60
CA VAL A 316 15.68 30.54 14.60
C VAL A 316 17.05 30.60 13.93
N ASP A 317 17.28 29.77 12.91
CA ASP A 317 18.54 29.74 12.16
C ASP A 317 18.76 31.04 11.36
N ALA A 318 17.69 31.64 10.83
CA ALA A 318 17.73 32.94 10.17
C ALA A 318 18.16 34.06 11.14
N ILE A 319 17.54 34.13 12.33
CA ILE A 319 17.90 35.11 13.37
C ILE A 319 19.36 34.94 13.82
N LEU A 320 19.82 33.68 13.96
CA LEU A 320 21.22 33.40 14.28
C LEU A 320 22.15 33.93 13.18
N THR A 321 21.83 33.66 11.92
CA THR A 321 22.62 34.08 10.78
C THR A 321 22.72 35.61 10.68
N GLU A 322 21.61 36.32 10.91
CA GLU A 322 21.57 37.79 10.96
C GLU A 322 22.48 38.34 12.07
N ASN A 323 22.33 37.83 13.31
CA ASN A 323 23.15 38.28 14.43
C ASN A 323 24.65 38.01 14.24
N LEU A 324 25.00 36.87 13.64
CA LEU A 324 26.39 36.53 13.33
C LEU A 324 26.96 37.44 12.23
N HIS A 325 26.15 37.80 11.23
CA HIS A 325 26.55 38.74 10.20
C HIS A 325 26.83 40.14 10.77
N ASP A 326 25.93 40.63 11.62
CA ASP A 326 26.10 41.92 12.30
C ASP A 326 27.36 41.93 13.18
N LEU A 327 27.60 40.85 13.92
CA LEU A 327 28.80 40.70 14.75
C LEU A 327 30.08 40.71 13.90
N HIS A 328 30.10 39.95 12.80
CA HIS A 328 31.25 39.89 11.89
C HIS A 328 31.52 41.25 11.22
N SER A 329 30.46 41.98 10.85
CA SER A 329 30.59 43.34 10.29
C SER A 329 31.20 44.31 11.31
N TYR A 330 30.74 44.25 12.56
CA TYR A 330 31.30 45.03 13.65
C TYR A 330 32.77 44.67 13.91
N GLU A 331 33.09 43.38 13.98
CA GLU A 331 34.44 42.86 14.17
C GLU A 331 35.39 43.40 13.08
N ALA A 332 35.01 43.27 11.80
CA ALA A 332 35.81 43.75 10.69
C ALA A 332 36.13 45.25 10.79
N SER A 333 35.12 46.09 11.10
CA SER A 333 35.33 47.54 11.25
C SER A 333 36.14 47.90 12.50
N ALA A 334 35.97 47.17 13.60
CA ALA A 334 36.71 47.40 14.84
C ALA A 334 38.19 47.02 14.68
N VAL A 335 38.47 45.87 14.06
CA VAL A 335 39.83 45.39 13.78
C VAL A 335 40.54 46.35 12.82
N GLU A 336 39.89 46.76 11.72
CA GLU A 336 40.49 47.71 10.75
C GLU A 336 40.93 49.02 11.44
N LYS A 337 40.12 49.56 12.36
CA LYS A 337 40.46 50.76 13.12
C LYS A 337 41.67 50.56 14.04
N LEU A 338 41.75 49.41 14.70
CA LEU A 338 42.86 49.09 15.60
C LEU A 338 44.16 48.86 14.80
N GLU A 339 44.10 48.11 13.71
CA GLU A 339 45.24 47.90 12.80
C GLU A 339 45.74 49.22 12.21
N TYR A 340 44.84 50.16 11.90
CA TYR A 340 45.23 51.50 11.46
C TYR A 340 45.98 52.27 12.56
N GLN A 341 45.50 52.22 13.82
CA GLN A 341 46.18 52.83 14.96
C GLN A 341 47.57 52.23 15.19
N GLU A 342 47.68 50.91 15.12
CA GLU A 342 48.96 50.20 15.23
C GLU A 342 49.94 50.67 14.15
N LYS A 343 49.49 50.80 12.90
CA LYS A 343 50.33 51.28 11.80
C LYS A 343 50.81 52.72 11.99
N VAL A 344 49.94 53.61 12.50
CA VAL A 344 50.31 55.01 12.81
C VAL A 344 51.38 55.04 13.90
N LEU A 345 51.22 54.24 14.95
CA LEU A 345 52.20 54.13 16.04
C LEU A 345 53.51 53.51 15.58
N ASP A 346 53.48 52.45 14.77
CA ASP A 346 54.67 51.81 14.23
C ASP A 346 55.51 52.78 13.38
N THR A 347 54.83 53.60 12.57
CA THR A 347 55.47 54.68 11.79
C THR A 347 56.11 55.72 12.70
N TYR A 348 55.40 56.14 13.76
CA TYR A 348 55.93 57.10 14.75
C TYR A 348 57.15 56.54 15.51
N VAL A 349 57.06 55.29 15.98
CA VAL A 349 58.17 54.60 16.65
C VAL A 349 59.39 54.51 15.75
N THR A 350 59.20 54.14 14.48
CA THR A 350 60.28 54.09 13.49
C THR A 350 60.92 55.47 13.30
N HIS A 351 60.10 56.53 13.17
CA HIS A 351 60.60 57.89 13.05
C HIS A 351 61.45 58.34 14.24
N VAL A 352 60.97 58.07 15.47
CA VAL A 352 61.71 58.38 16.70
C VAL A 352 63.02 57.58 16.76
N GLN A 353 62.97 56.28 16.48
CA GLN A 353 64.15 55.41 16.48
C GLN A 353 65.21 55.86 15.48
N ASP A 354 64.83 56.19 14.26
CA ASP A 354 65.78 56.63 13.23
C ASP A 354 66.37 58.00 13.54
N THR A 355 65.57 58.90 14.12
CA THR A 355 66.08 60.18 14.63
C THR A 355 67.09 59.97 15.76
N CYS A 356 66.80 59.08 16.72
CA CYS A 356 67.76 58.70 17.76
C CYS A 356 69.07 58.15 17.17
N LYS A 357 69.00 57.19 16.24
CA LYS A 357 70.19 56.61 15.59
C LYS A 357 71.02 57.68 14.88
N LEU A 358 70.39 58.64 14.20
CA LEU A 358 71.08 59.73 13.52
C LEU A 358 71.82 60.63 14.52
N GLU A 359 71.18 60.98 15.63
CA GLU A 359 71.83 61.79 16.68
C GLU A 359 72.96 61.03 17.39
N GLU A 360 72.78 59.74 17.68
CA GLU A 360 73.85 58.88 18.21
C GLU A 360 75.03 58.78 17.24
N TYR A 361 74.75 58.61 15.94
CA TYR A 361 75.77 58.59 14.89
C TYR A 361 76.53 59.92 14.83
N LYS A 362 75.82 61.06 14.80
CA LYS A 362 76.45 62.40 14.85
C LYS A 362 77.38 62.52 16.07
N ASN A 363 76.89 62.18 17.26
CA ASN A 363 77.70 62.21 18.48
C ASN A 363 78.95 61.30 18.40
N SER A 364 78.83 60.12 17.80
CA SER A 364 79.96 59.20 17.60
C SER A 364 80.98 59.70 16.56
N MET A 365 80.54 60.45 15.54
CA MET A 365 81.40 61.01 14.50
C MET A 365 82.32 62.11 15.04
N PHE A 366 81.90 62.83 16.06
CA PHE A 366 82.66 63.91 16.70
C PHE A 366 83.58 63.43 17.84
N PHE A 367 83.66 62.12 18.13
CA PHE A 367 84.30 61.53 19.32
C PHE A 367 85.85 61.63 19.38
N GLY A 368 86.49 62.37 18.46
CA GLY A 368 87.96 62.52 18.39
C GLY A 368 88.47 63.95 18.22
N ASN A 369 87.60 64.93 18.02
CA ASN A 369 87.97 66.34 17.83
C ASN A 369 87.11 67.23 18.75
N PRO A 370 87.63 67.61 19.93
CA PRO A 370 86.89 68.41 20.91
C PRO A 370 86.37 69.75 20.35
N VAL A 371 87.05 70.33 19.37
CA VAL A 371 86.66 71.60 18.75
C VAL A 371 85.46 71.41 17.82
N GLU A 372 85.46 70.35 17.00
CA GLU A 372 84.33 70.04 16.11
C GLU A 372 83.11 69.56 16.89
N PHE A 373 83.30 68.72 17.93
CA PHE A 373 82.24 68.30 18.84
C PHE A 373 81.53 69.49 19.48
N LEU A 374 82.28 70.43 20.08
CA LEU A 374 81.71 71.62 20.71
C LEU A 374 81.07 72.60 19.70
N SER A 375 81.53 72.61 18.45
CA SER A 375 80.91 73.43 17.39
C SER A 375 79.63 72.82 16.81
N GLY A 376 79.50 71.48 16.86
CA GLY A 376 78.36 70.74 16.34
C GLY A 376 77.28 70.44 17.37
N ILE A 377 77.61 70.50 18.66
CA ILE A 377 76.65 70.33 19.75
C ILE A 377 76.06 71.69 20.14
N SER A 378 74.74 71.81 20.04
CA SER A 378 73.97 72.86 20.69
C SER A 378 73.81 72.49 22.17
N ASP A 379 73.76 73.47 23.08
CA ASP A 379 73.55 73.26 24.53
C ASP A 379 72.26 72.47 24.84
N THR A 380 71.32 72.41 23.89
CA THR A 380 70.14 71.55 23.91
C THR A 380 69.88 70.93 22.54
N LEU A 381 69.56 69.63 22.49
CA LEU A 381 68.98 68.97 21.32
C LEU A 381 67.59 69.56 21.05
N ASP A 382 67.44 70.47 20.08
CA ASP A 382 66.14 71.04 19.67
C ASP A 382 65.42 70.13 18.66
N VAL A 383 65.41 68.81 18.92
CA VAL A 383 64.64 67.85 18.10
C VAL A 383 63.20 67.88 18.59
N LYS A 384 62.32 68.54 17.85
CA LYS A 384 60.90 68.66 18.19
C LYS A 384 60.14 67.46 17.65
N PHE A 385 59.78 66.55 18.54
CA PHE A 385 58.81 65.51 18.24
C PHE A 385 57.39 66.05 18.39
N GLU A 386 56.51 65.65 17.47
CA GLU A 386 55.08 65.80 17.67
C GLU A 386 54.62 64.91 18.86
N PRO A 387 53.48 65.24 19.50
CA PRO A 387 52.94 64.41 20.57
C PRO A 387 52.72 62.96 20.11
N ILE A 388 53.00 62.00 21.00
CA ILE A 388 52.76 60.57 20.71
C ILE A 388 51.29 60.38 20.36
N PRO A 389 50.98 59.68 19.24
CA PRO A 389 49.59 59.39 18.87
C PRO A 389 48.83 58.66 20.00
N ASP A 390 47.58 59.06 20.25
CA ASP A 390 46.76 58.50 21.31
C ASP A 390 46.13 57.15 20.93
N VAL A 391 45.90 56.28 21.92
CA VAL A 391 45.38 54.92 21.72
C VAL A 391 43.94 54.85 22.21
N GLN A 392 43.02 54.57 21.29
CA GLN A 392 41.62 54.35 21.67
C GLN A 392 41.36 52.88 21.98
N LYS A 393 40.74 52.61 23.13
CA LYS A 393 40.26 51.27 23.47
C LYS A 393 38.83 51.09 23.00
N LEU A 394 38.60 50.11 22.14
CA LEU A 394 37.27 49.69 21.72
C LEU A 394 36.75 48.60 22.66
N SER A 395 35.44 48.64 22.98
CA SER A 395 34.77 47.64 23.82
C SER A 395 34.16 46.54 22.93
N PRO A 396 34.27 45.25 23.25
CA PRO A 396 33.84 44.13 22.39
C PRO A 396 32.32 43.94 22.25
N GLY A 397 31.50 44.90 22.70
CA GLY A 397 30.04 44.75 22.77
C GLY A 397 29.56 43.76 23.86
N ASN A 398 28.24 43.56 23.96
CA ASN A 398 27.61 42.63 24.89
C ASN A 398 26.48 41.87 24.16
N PHE A 399 26.36 40.56 24.39
CA PHE A 399 25.20 39.77 23.99
C PHE A 399 24.27 39.57 25.20
N SER A 400 23.00 39.93 25.05
CA SER A 400 21.97 39.74 26.09
C SER A 400 20.94 38.72 25.63
N GLU A 401 20.98 37.53 26.20
CA GLU A 401 20.04 36.47 25.86
C GLU A 401 18.63 36.71 26.42
N GLY A 402 17.62 36.30 25.65
CA GLY A 402 16.23 36.28 26.10
C GLY A 402 15.88 35.01 26.86
N LYS A 403 14.89 35.07 27.77
CA LYS A 403 14.38 33.87 28.45
C LYS A 403 13.55 33.01 27.51
N LEU A 404 13.88 31.72 27.41
CA LEU A 404 13.09 30.75 26.66
C LEU A 404 11.78 30.41 27.40
N ASN A 405 10.65 30.56 26.71
CA ASN A 405 9.32 30.24 27.25
C ASN A 405 8.60 29.22 26.37
N LYS A 406 8.41 28.01 26.91
CA LYS A 406 7.74 26.91 26.22
C LYS A 406 6.27 27.20 25.89
N GLU A 407 5.56 27.97 26.72
CA GLU A 407 4.16 28.34 26.46
C GLU A 407 4.04 29.26 25.26
N GLU A 408 4.98 30.19 25.10
CA GLU A 408 4.98 31.10 23.96
C GLU A 408 5.33 30.37 22.67
N ILE A 409 6.32 29.47 22.71
CA ILE A 409 6.63 28.58 21.60
C ILE A 409 5.43 27.69 21.26
N ARG A 410 4.70 27.17 22.26
CA ARG A 410 3.50 26.36 22.03
C ARG A 410 2.41 27.15 21.30
N LYS A 411 2.21 28.43 21.59
CA LYS A 411 1.24 29.27 20.86
C LYS A 411 1.59 29.39 19.39
N GLN A 412 2.89 29.54 19.06
CA GLN A 412 3.36 29.61 17.68
C GLN A 412 3.36 28.24 16.97
N PHE A 413 3.61 27.17 17.72
CA PHE A 413 3.60 25.80 17.19
C PHE A 413 2.18 25.28 16.94
N GLY A 414 1.22 25.66 17.77
CA GLY A 414 -0.16 25.17 17.72
C GLY A 414 -0.45 24.02 18.69
N VAL A 415 -1.71 23.61 18.74
CA VAL A 415 -2.22 22.60 19.67
C VAL A 415 -3.09 21.56 18.94
N LEU A 416 -2.95 20.30 19.36
CA LEU A 416 -3.81 19.23 18.87
C LEU A 416 -5.18 19.33 19.54
N THR A 417 -6.21 19.68 18.76
CA THR A 417 -7.60 19.58 19.17
C THR A 417 -8.15 18.21 18.79
N LYS A 418 -8.56 17.44 19.80
CA LYS A 418 -9.28 16.18 19.57
C LYS A 418 -10.77 16.50 19.43
N PRO A 419 -11.50 15.86 18.51
CA PRO A 419 -12.95 15.96 18.50
C PRO A 419 -13.47 15.43 19.85
N SER A 420 -14.31 16.23 20.50
CA SER A 420 -15.06 15.84 21.68
C SER A 420 -16.05 14.77 21.26
N ASN A 421 -15.66 13.50 21.32
CA ASN A 421 -16.62 12.43 21.12
C ASN A 421 -17.43 12.29 22.41
N GLU A 422 -18.50 13.09 22.52
CA GLU A 422 -19.62 12.80 23.40
C GLU A 422 -20.43 11.64 22.81
N THR A 423 -20.75 10.69 23.69
CA THR A 423 -21.61 9.48 23.61
C THR A 423 -20.98 8.16 23.18
#